data_AF-C1FDW1-F1
#
_entry.id   AF-C1FDW1-F1
#
_cell.length_a   1.000
_cell.length_b   1.000
_cell.length_c   1.000
_cell.angle_alpha   90.00
_cell.angle_beta   90.00
_cell.angle_gamma   90.00
#
_symmetry.space_group_name_H-M   'P 1'
#
loop_
_entity.id
_entity.type
_entity.pdbx_description
1 polymer ?
#
loop_
_entity_poly.entity_id
_entity_poly.type
_entity_poly.pdbx_seq_one_letter_code
_entity_poly.pdbx_strand_id
1 'polypeptide(L)'
;MQYFLLHLLLVCLFLGSAAQSVQVMQKADRAHTAAQLFVDGKDVFGRDLHCRTCHVLLSNLNARLLPLLKKMKAKEGRRVNGNDAASRRFDYGLYEEVIESYVQGACRMNELWHKRDLRRQCEIILDDHGEEVAFAFTRWLETDMSEEGGPKTTDWSWNWEVCYKATHSCSEELSMHSIAEFADDGSGEAERKYRSEPVPPKNSKKYGLFHAVASNFYEVFIDNADEDSVVYVAFPKSRRAFHQSLMPALNKVQELFDNNPKTRGWLKIGIVDAELNDIPPPYGSGQTQPTLSVYAAGIKNWPRYISDDNEGMLTVHDLLQFFMNTCSKRVSERSRVLLNELSYEILHHRVWDHDEI
;
A
#
# COMPACT_ATOMS: atom_id res chain seq x y z
N MET A 1 -71.36 -38.93 -19.49
CA MET A 1 -71.59 -38.66 -18.05
C MET A 1 -70.24 -38.46 -17.40
N GLN A 2 -70.12 -37.35 -16.67
CA GLN A 2 -69.11 -36.92 -15.69
C GLN A 2 -67.82 -37.73 -15.52
N TYR A 3 -66.71 -37.03 -15.23
CA TYR A 3 -65.37 -37.55 -14.88
C TYR A 3 -64.31 -37.62 -16.00
N PHE A 4 -64.24 -36.64 -16.90
CA PHE A 4 -63.03 -36.48 -17.74
C PHE A 4 -62.49 -35.05 -17.89
N LEU A 5 -63.12 -34.07 -17.24
CA LEU A 5 -62.74 -32.64 -17.34
C LEU A 5 -62.03 -32.09 -16.10
N LEU A 6 -61.68 -32.94 -15.13
CA LEU A 6 -60.99 -32.54 -13.89
C LEU A 6 -59.51 -32.98 -13.81
N HIS A 7 -58.97 -33.62 -14.87
CA HIS A 7 -57.56 -34.04 -14.91
C HIS A 7 -56.68 -33.23 -15.86
N LEU A 8 -57.24 -32.30 -16.65
CA LEU A 8 -56.44 -31.46 -17.54
C LEU A 8 -55.99 -30.13 -16.92
N LEU A 9 -56.48 -29.77 -15.73
CA LEU A 9 -56.14 -28.52 -15.04
C LEU A 9 -55.13 -28.68 -13.89
N LEU A 10 -54.60 -29.90 -13.69
CA LEU A 10 -53.61 -30.21 -12.65
C LEU A 10 -52.24 -30.65 -13.20
N VAL A 11 -52.01 -30.46 -14.50
CA VAL A 11 -50.71 -30.73 -15.15
C VAL A 11 -49.94 -29.42 -15.47
N CYS A 12 -50.58 -28.24 -15.36
CA CYS A 12 -49.92 -26.95 -15.60
C CYS A 12 -49.26 -26.31 -14.36
N LEU A 13 -49.20 -27.00 -13.21
CA LEU A 13 -48.56 -26.49 -11.99
C LEU A 13 -47.28 -27.23 -11.56
N PHE A 14 -46.76 -28.13 -12.40
CA PHE A 14 -45.45 -28.79 -12.20
C PHE A 14 -44.43 -28.48 -13.31
N LEU A 15 -44.59 -27.35 -14.01
CA LEU A 15 -43.52 -26.72 -14.81
C LEU A 15 -42.91 -25.54 -14.05
N GLY A 16 -42.79 -25.68 -12.73
CA GLY A 16 -41.98 -24.81 -11.89
C GLY A 16 -40.51 -25.15 -12.10
N SER A 17 -39.86 -24.37 -12.95
CA SER A 17 -38.44 -24.01 -12.89
C SER A 17 -37.51 -25.07 -12.30
N ALA A 18 -37.25 -26.15 -13.03
CA ALA A 18 -35.94 -26.80 -12.96
C ALA A 18 -34.93 -25.90 -13.66
N ALA A 19 -34.71 -24.71 -13.10
CA ALA A 19 -33.46 -24.00 -13.29
C ALA A 19 -32.41 -24.95 -12.72
N GLN A 20 -31.77 -25.72 -13.61
CA GLN A 20 -30.46 -26.27 -13.33
C GLN A 20 -29.64 -25.07 -12.91
N SER A 21 -29.43 -24.92 -11.60
CA SER A 21 -28.41 -24.07 -11.08
C SER A 21 -27.13 -24.60 -11.71
N VAL A 22 -26.68 -23.91 -12.75
CA VAL A 22 -25.28 -23.95 -13.12
C VAL A 22 -24.62 -23.44 -11.86
N GLN A 23 -24.22 -24.36 -10.99
CA GLN A 23 -23.13 -24.11 -10.07
C GLN A 23 -21.96 -23.84 -11.00
N VAL A 24 -21.82 -22.57 -11.37
CA VAL A 24 -20.52 -22.00 -11.57
C VAL A 24 -19.88 -22.24 -10.21
N MET A 25 -19.17 -23.36 -10.09
CA MET A 25 -18.03 -23.42 -9.21
C MET A 25 -17.18 -22.27 -9.72
N GLN A 26 -17.38 -21.08 -9.13
CA GLN A 26 -16.29 -20.16 -8.95
C GLN A 26 -15.24 -21.05 -8.32
N LYS A 27 -14.28 -21.47 -9.15
CA LYS A 27 -12.95 -21.81 -8.70
C LYS A 27 -12.67 -20.83 -7.59
N ALA A 28 -12.33 -21.31 -6.40
CA ALA A 28 -12.08 -20.42 -5.28
C ALA A 28 -10.97 -19.45 -5.71
N ASP A 29 -11.36 -18.28 -6.22
CA ASP A 29 -10.48 -17.15 -6.51
C ASP A 29 -10.12 -16.43 -5.21
N ARG A 30 -10.15 -17.17 -4.09
CA ARG A 30 -9.16 -16.99 -3.03
C ARG A 30 -7.89 -17.74 -3.43
N ALA A 31 -7.33 -17.38 -4.59
CA ALA A 31 -5.89 -17.34 -4.66
C ALA A 31 -5.50 -16.37 -3.54
N HIS A 32 -4.78 -16.82 -2.52
CA HIS A 32 -4.06 -15.92 -1.63
C HIS A 32 -3.33 -14.94 -2.53
N THR A 33 -3.85 -13.72 -2.65
CA THR A 33 -3.33 -12.70 -3.54
C THR A 33 -1.91 -12.46 -3.08
N ALA A 34 -0.95 -13.00 -3.83
CA ALA A 34 0.43 -12.61 -3.66
C ALA A 34 0.41 -11.08 -3.85
N ALA A 35 0.91 -10.34 -2.85
CA ALA A 35 0.99 -8.89 -2.93
C ALA A 35 1.55 -8.51 -4.30
N GLN A 36 0.86 -7.64 -5.04
CA GLN A 36 1.30 -7.25 -6.36
C GLN A 36 2.72 -6.70 -6.28
N LEU A 37 3.62 -7.29 -7.07
CA LEU A 37 5.03 -6.92 -7.11
C LEU A 37 5.29 -5.95 -8.27
N PHE A 38 6.06 -4.91 -7.96
CA PHE A 38 6.55 -3.88 -8.85
C PHE A 38 7.74 -4.46 -9.65
N VAL A 39 8.09 -3.84 -10.78
CA VAL A 39 9.13 -4.38 -11.70
C VAL A 39 10.53 -4.41 -11.05
N ASP A 40 10.74 -3.60 -10.02
CA ASP A 40 11.94 -3.62 -9.17
C ASP A 40 11.90 -4.71 -8.08
N GLY A 41 10.88 -5.56 -8.09
CA GLY A 41 10.68 -6.63 -7.12
C GLY A 41 10.14 -6.18 -5.77
N LYS A 42 9.84 -4.88 -5.59
CA LYS A 42 9.20 -4.34 -4.38
C LYS A 42 7.69 -4.55 -4.42
N ASP A 43 7.00 -4.48 -3.29
CA ASP A 43 5.54 -4.55 -3.26
C ASP A 43 4.92 -3.15 -3.18
N VAL A 44 3.59 -3.13 -2.98
CA VAL A 44 2.81 -1.91 -2.71
C VAL A 44 3.28 -1.15 -1.47
N PHE A 45 4.34 -1.58 -0.78
CA PHE A 45 4.91 -0.85 0.33
C PHE A 45 6.35 -0.43 0.12
N GLY A 46 6.91 -0.68 -1.06
CA GLY A 46 8.34 -0.51 -1.28
C GLY A 46 9.19 -1.56 -0.56
N ARG A 47 8.58 -2.63 -0.01
CA ARG A 47 9.32 -3.73 0.61
C ARG A 47 9.85 -4.62 -0.48
N ASP A 48 11.14 -4.92 -0.49
CA ASP A 48 11.72 -5.96 -1.34
C ASP A 48 11.42 -7.37 -0.79
N LEU A 49 11.93 -8.41 -1.45
CA LEU A 49 11.72 -9.80 -1.02
C LEU A 49 12.23 -10.03 0.41
N HIS A 50 13.34 -9.42 0.78
CA HIS A 50 14.00 -9.63 2.06
C HIS A 50 13.19 -8.98 3.19
N CYS A 51 12.81 -7.71 3.04
CA CYS A 51 11.96 -6.99 3.98
C CYS A 51 10.57 -7.62 4.13
N ARG A 52 9.92 -8.02 3.01
CA ARG A 52 8.62 -8.75 3.07
C ARG A 52 8.73 -10.03 3.86
N THR A 53 9.82 -10.77 3.67
CA THR A 53 10.04 -12.02 4.38
C THR A 53 10.19 -11.79 5.87
N CYS A 54 10.95 -10.75 6.27
CA CYS A 54 11.05 -10.37 7.68
C CYS A 54 9.70 -9.98 8.28
N HIS A 55 8.88 -9.18 7.58
CA HIS A 55 7.55 -8.82 8.08
C HIS A 55 6.64 -10.05 8.27
N VAL A 56 6.70 -11.04 7.36
CA VAL A 56 5.93 -12.29 7.51
C VAL A 56 6.46 -13.13 8.67
N LEU A 57 7.78 -13.29 8.77
CA LEU A 57 8.45 -13.97 9.88
C LEU A 57 8.02 -13.38 11.23
N LEU A 58 8.12 -12.06 11.35
CA LEU A 58 7.83 -11.33 12.58
C LEU A 58 6.33 -11.32 12.91
N SER A 59 5.46 -11.16 11.92
CA SER A 59 4.01 -11.29 12.12
C SER A 59 3.65 -12.67 12.68
N ASN A 60 4.28 -13.72 12.16
CA ASN A 60 4.06 -15.08 12.62
C ASN A 60 4.56 -15.32 14.05
N LEU A 61 5.78 -14.86 14.35
CA LEU A 61 6.34 -14.90 15.71
C LEU A 61 5.45 -14.10 16.67
N ASN A 62 5.00 -12.90 16.30
CA ASN A 62 4.15 -12.07 17.15
C ASN A 62 2.81 -12.74 17.47
N ALA A 63 2.19 -13.38 16.48
CA ALA A 63 0.91 -14.07 16.66
C ALA A 63 0.99 -15.30 17.59
N ARG A 64 2.15 -15.95 17.68
CA ARG A 64 2.31 -17.25 18.35
C ARG A 64 3.13 -17.19 19.64
N LEU A 65 4.24 -16.46 19.60
CA LEU A 65 5.22 -16.40 20.68
C LEU A 65 4.78 -15.38 21.75
N LEU A 66 4.31 -14.18 21.38
CA LEU A 66 3.93 -13.16 22.38
C LEU A 66 2.83 -13.64 23.33
N PRO A 67 1.73 -14.26 22.87
CA PRO A 67 0.70 -14.76 23.79
C PRO A 67 1.21 -15.87 24.71
N LEU A 68 2.12 -16.71 24.22
CA LEU A 68 2.74 -17.78 25.01
C LEU A 68 3.64 -17.19 26.10
N LEU A 69 4.53 -16.28 25.75
CA LEU A 69 5.40 -15.58 26.68
C LEU A 69 4.59 -14.83 27.75
N LYS A 70 3.49 -14.16 27.36
CA LYS A 70 2.61 -13.43 28.31
C LYS A 70 2.00 -14.40 29.33
N LYS A 71 1.56 -15.58 28.87
CA LYS A 71 1.02 -16.63 29.75
C LYS A 71 2.09 -17.21 30.68
N MET A 72 3.30 -17.45 30.18
CA MET A 72 4.42 -17.94 30.97
C MET A 72 4.81 -16.95 32.07
N LYS A 73 4.96 -15.66 31.72
CA LYS A 73 5.26 -14.60 32.70
C LYS A 73 4.16 -14.45 33.75
N ALA A 74 2.89 -14.51 33.37
CA ALA A 74 1.78 -14.47 34.33
C ALA A 74 1.76 -15.70 35.26
N LYS A 75 2.12 -16.88 34.75
CA LYS A 75 2.26 -18.10 35.57
C LYS A 75 3.43 -17.97 36.55
N GLU A 76 4.55 -17.43 36.09
CA GLU A 76 5.74 -17.21 36.90
C GLU A 76 5.49 -16.16 38.00
N GLY A 77 4.83 -15.04 37.68
CA GLY A 77 4.44 -14.04 38.67
C GLY A 77 3.53 -14.62 39.76
N ARG A 78 2.58 -15.50 39.41
CA ARG A 78 1.77 -16.24 40.41
C ARG A 78 2.60 -17.21 41.24
N ARG A 79 3.61 -17.85 40.64
CA ARG A 79 4.51 -18.80 41.31
C ARG A 79 5.40 -18.09 42.33
N VAL A 80 5.98 -16.94 41.98
CA VAL A 80 6.80 -16.11 42.87
C VAL A 80 5.99 -15.59 44.06
N ASN A 81 4.71 -15.28 43.86
CA ASN A 81 3.81 -14.79 44.92
C ASN A 81 3.17 -15.92 45.78
N GLY A 82 3.45 -17.20 45.49
CA GLY A 82 2.88 -18.34 46.20
C GLY A 82 3.80 -18.91 47.30
N ASN A 83 3.20 -19.44 48.38
CA ASN A 83 3.93 -20.01 49.52
C ASN A 83 4.32 -21.50 49.37
N ASP A 84 4.05 -22.12 48.22
CA ASP A 84 4.23 -23.58 48.01
C ASP A 84 5.68 -23.96 47.66
N ALA A 85 6.10 -25.21 47.92
CA ALA A 85 7.47 -25.67 47.62
C ALA A 85 7.87 -25.56 46.12
N ALA A 86 6.89 -25.52 45.21
CA ALA A 86 7.09 -25.27 43.78
C ALA A 86 7.49 -23.80 43.47
N SER A 87 7.33 -22.86 44.42
CA SER A 87 7.75 -21.47 44.27
C SER A 87 9.27 -21.26 44.35
N ARG A 88 10.04 -22.29 44.73
CA ARG A 88 11.50 -22.19 44.93
C ARG A 88 12.37 -22.74 43.80
N ARG A 89 11.80 -23.39 42.78
CA ARG A 89 12.56 -23.79 41.57
C ARG A 89 12.60 -22.64 40.58
N PHE A 90 13.69 -21.88 40.56
CA PHE A 90 14.00 -20.98 39.46
C PHE A 90 14.44 -21.82 38.25
N ASP A 91 13.61 -21.92 37.22
CA ASP A 91 14.05 -22.42 35.91
C ASP A 91 14.72 -21.28 35.17
N TYR A 92 16.04 -21.20 35.31
CA TYR A 92 16.87 -20.35 34.45
C TYR A 92 16.81 -20.88 33.01
N GLY A 93 16.69 -19.99 32.02
CA GLY A 93 16.67 -20.35 30.59
C GLY A 93 15.32 -20.79 30.02
N LEU A 94 14.25 -20.87 30.83
CA LEU A 94 12.93 -21.31 30.35
C LEU A 94 12.38 -20.44 29.20
N TYR A 95 12.58 -19.13 29.27
CA TYR A 95 12.12 -18.21 28.22
C TYR A 95 13.01 -18.30 26.97
N GLU A 96 14.32 -18.40 27.16
CA GLU A 96 15.31 -18.48 26.08
C GLU A 96 15.08 -19.74 25.22
N GLU A 97 14.93 -20.91 25.85
CA GLU A 97 14.67 -22.17 25.15
C GLU A 97 13.38 -22.11 24.32
N VAL A 98 12.31 -21.51 24.87
CA VAL A 98 11.04 -21.34 24.16
C VAL A 98 11.18 -20.36 23.01
N ILE A 99 11.88 -19.23 23.21
CA ILE A 99 12.11 -18.24 22.15
C ILE A 99 12.90 -18.87 21.00
N GLU A 100 14.04 -19.49 21.30
CA GLU A 100 14.92 -20.12 20.31
C GLU A 100 14.19 -21.20 19.52
N SER A 101 13.43 -22.07 20.20
CA SER A 101 12.65 -23.12 19.54
C SER A 101 11.62 -22.55 18.55
N TYR A 102 10.94 -21.46 18.92
CA TYR A 102 9.97 -20.81 18.04
C TYR A 102 10.64 -20.08 16.88
N VAL A 103 11.77 -19.42 17.12
CA VAL A 103 12.54 -18.74 16.07
C VAL A 103 13.02 -19.77 15.04
N GLN A 104 13.70 -20.85 15.46
CA GLN A 104 14.18 -21.91 14.57
C GLN A 104 13.04 -22.59 13.76
N GLY A 105 11.84 -22.65 14.33
CA GLY A 105 10.65 -23.23 13.67
C GLY A 105 9.92 -22.28 12.71
N ALA A 106 10.22 -20.98 12.73
CA ALA A 106 9.36 -19.96 12.13
C ALA A 106 9.26 -20.02 10.60
N CYS A 107 10.31 -20.49 9.91
CA CYS A 107 10.29 -20.60 8.44
C CYS A 107 9.53 -21.82 7.92
N ARG A 108 9.22 -22.81 8.78
CA ARG A 108 8.51 -24.05 8.38
C ARG A 108 6.99 -23.91 8.44
N MET A 109 6.50 -22.68 8.53
CA MET A 109 5.10 -22.41 8.81
C MET A 109 4.19 -22.45 7.58
N ASN A 110 2.91 -22.81 7.77
CA ASN A 110 1.91 -22.94 6.70
C ASN A 110 1.78 -21.68 5.82
N GLU A 111 1.96 -20.48 6.38
CA GLU A 111 1.90 -19.20 5.66
C GLU A 111 3.05 -19.02 4.65
N LEU A 112 4.21 -19.61 4.95
CA LEU A 112 5.40 -19.62 4.10
C LEU A 112 5.49 -20.90 3.25
N TRP A 113 4.76 -21.95 3.62
CA TRP A 113 4.84 -23.28 3.02
C TRP A 113 4.61 -23.28 1.50
N HIS A 114 3.63 -22.51 1.04
CA HIS A 114 3.27 -22.41 -0.38
C HIS A 114 4.06 -21.33 -1.14
N LYS A 115 4.94 -20.58 -0.46
CA LYS A 115 5.71 -19.47 -1.04
C LYS A 115 7.21 -19.79 -1.00
N ARG A 116 7.67 -20.58 -1.98
CA ARG A 116 9.05 -21.10 -2.06
C ARG A 116 10.12 -20.02 -1.86
N ASP A 117 9.95 -18.86 -2.49
CA ASP A 117 10.93 -17.78 -2.43
C ASP A 117 10.99 -17.13 -1.05
N LEU A 118 9.83 -16.87 -0.42
CA LEU A 118 9.79 -16.37 0.96
C LEU A 118 10.34 -17.39 1.96
N ARG A 119 10.06 -18.69 1.78
CA ARG A 119 10.61 -19.72 2.66
C ARG A 119 12.14 -19.77 2.61
N ARG A 120 12.71 -19.80 1.40
CA ARG A 120 14.16 -19.77 1.21
C ARG A 120 14.77 -18.50 1.80
N GLN A 121 14.13 -17.36 1.58
CA GLN A 121 14.60 -16.09 2.12
C GLN A 121 14.51 -16.04 3.66
N CYS A 122 13.52 -16.71 4.24
CA CYS A 122 13.33 -16.80 5.68
C CYS A 122 14.44 -17.65 6.30
N GLU A 123 14.74 -18.80 5.68
CA GLU A 123 15.86 -19.66 6.09
C GLU A 123 17.17 -18.86 6.08
N ILE A 124 17.43 -18.06 5.04
CA ILE A 124 18.61 -17.16 5.00
C ILE A 124 18.59 -16.17 6.17
N ILE A 125 17.46 -15.50 6.42
CA ILE A 125 17.37 -14.53 7.53
C ILE A 125 17.66 -15.19 8.88
N LEU A 126 17.13 -16.40 9.12
CA LEU A 126 17.33 -17.08 10.40
C LEU A 126 18.71 -17.72 10.53
N ASP A 127 19.31 -18.18 9.42
CA ASP A 127 20.68 -18.69 9.42
C ASP A 127 21.67 -17.57 9.73
N ASP A 128 21.44 -16.36 9.21
CA ASP A 128 22.33 -15.20 9.39
C ASP A 128 22.05 -14.42 10.69
N HIS A 129 20.79 -14.37 11.16
CA HIS A 129 20.34 -13.46 12.22
C HIS A 129 19.42 -14.09 13.28
N GLY A 130 19.32 -15.42 13.34
CA GLY A 130 18.39 -16.10 14.24
C GLY A 130 18.63 -15.81 15.72
N GLU A 131 19.89 -15.65 16.13
CA GLU A 131 20.26 -15.32 17.51
C GLU A 131 19.84 -13.89 17.87
N GLU A 132 20.05 -12.92 16.99
CA GLU A 132 19.65 -11.53 17.17
C GLU A 132 18.12 -11.38 17.24
N VAL A 133 17.39 -12.16 16.44
CA VAL A 133 15.93 -12.25 16.52
C VAL A 133 15.53 -12.76 17.90
N ALA A 134 16.11 -13.86 18.40
CA ALA A 134 15.82 -14.40 19.73
C ALA A 134 16.17 -13.39 20.85
N PHE A 135 17.28 -12.69 20.70
CA PHE A 135 17.72 -11.65 21.63
C PHE A 135 16.72 -10.47 21.70
N ALA A 136 16.15 -10.06 20.55
CA ALA A 136 15.13 -9.01 20.52
C ALA A 136 13.88 -9.37 21.36
N PHE A 137 13.43 -10.63 21.31
CA PHE A 137 12.32 -11.11 22.15
C PHE A 137 12.70 -11.19 23.63
N THR A 138 13.95 -11.56 23.93
CA THR A 138 14.45 -11.60 25.31
C THR A 138 14.49 -10.20 25.91
N ARG A 139 15.03 -9.20 25.19
CA ARG A 139 15.03 -7.80 25.62
C ARG A 139 13.61 -7.25 25.85
N TRP A 140 12.64 -7.63 25.02
CA TRP A 140 11.24 -7.24 25.24
C TRP A 140 10.64 -7.81 26.54
N LEU A 141 11.08 -8.98 27.00
CA LEU A 141 10.65 -9.51 28.30
C LEU A 141 11.16 -8.67 29.47
N GLU A 142 12.37 -8.12 29.33
CA GLU A 142 13.01 -7.23 30.30
C GLU A 142 12.31 -5.87 30.40
N THR A 143 11.68 -5.38 29.31
CA THR A 143 10.90 -4.12 29.29
C THR A 143 9.48 -4.25 29.87
N ASP A 144 9.26 -5.26 30.70
CA ASP A 144 7.95 -5.64 31.25
C ASP A 144 6.86 -5.97 30.21
N MET A 145 7.24 -6.41 29.02
CA MET A 145 6.30 -6.77 27.94
C MET A 145 5.43 -5.61 27.48
N SER A 146 6.02 -4.41 27.39
CA SER A 146 5.37 -3.21 26.89
C SER A 146 4.59 -3.48 25.60
N GLU A 147 3.34 -3.02 25.56
CA GLU A 147 2.54 -3.06 24.34
C GLU A 147 3.05 -2.01 23.35
N GLU A 148 3.03 -2.36 22.06
CA GLU A 148 3.39 -1.46 20.96
C GLU A 148 2.50 -0.21 21.04
N GLY A 149 3.10 0.98 21.22
CA GLY A 149 2.37 2.25 21.34
C GLY A 149 1.52 2.42 22.61
N GLY A 150 1.78 1.68 23.69
CA GLY A 150 1.06 1.83 24.96
C GLY A 150 1.26 3.22 25.62
N PRO A 151 0.30 3.71 26.43
CA PRO A 151 0.30 5.08 27.00
C PRO A 151 1.45 5.38 27.98
N LYS A 152 2.37 4.44 28.23
CA LYS A 152 3.52 4.60 29.13
C LYS A 152 4.90 4.47 28.46
N THR A 153 5.00 4.05 27.20
CA THR A 153 6.29 3.94 26.49
C THR A 153 6.10 4.15 25.00
N THR A 154 6.74 5.17 24.46
CA THR A 154 6.82 5.51 23.03
C THR A 154 7.88 4.73 22.26
N ASP A 155 8.63 3.82 22.90
CA ASP A 155 9.99 3.48 22.42
C ASP A 155 10.16 2.06 21.85
N TRP A 156 9.14 1.19 21.91
CA TRP A 156 9.26 -0.19 21.38
C TRP A 156 8.41 -0.40 20.13
N SER A 157 9.08 -0.66 19.00
CA SER A 157 8.48 -1.11 17.74
C SER A 157 9.07 -2.47 17.37
N TRP A 158 8.23 -3.49 17.21
CA TRP A 158 8.70 -4.82 16.79
C TRP A 158 9.38 -4.77 15.43
N ASN A 159 8.81 -4.00 14.50
CA ASN A 159 9.35 -3.86 13.16
C ASN A 159 10.76 -3.25 13.19
N TRP A 160 10.95 -2.23 14.02
CA TRP A 160 12.23 -1.59 14.26
C TRP A 160 13.25 -2.52 14.91
N GLU A 161 12.86 -3.18 15.99
CA GLU A 161 13.78 -3.99 16.80
C GLU A 161 14.20 -5.28 16.08
N VAL A 162 13.34 -5.83 15.23
CA VAL A 162 13.63 -7.07 14.50
C VAL A 162 14.04 -6.78 13.06
N CYS A 163 13.18 -6.18 12.25
CA CYS A 163 13.41 -6.08 10.80
C CYS A 163 14.41 -4.99 10.38
N TYR A 164 14.72 -4.02 11.25
CA TYR A 164 15.82 -3.07 11.00
C TYR A 164 17.06 -3.40 11.82
N LYS A 165 16.94 -3.52 13.14
CA LYS A 165 18.08 -3.71 14.03
C LYS A 165 18.66 -5.13 14.03
N ALA A 166 17.82 -6.16 14.17
CA ALA A 166 18.31 -7.53 14.32
C ALA A 166 18.71 -8.16 12.99
N THR A 167 17.88 -7.97 11.96
CA THR A 167 18.05 -8.68 10.68
C THR A 167 18.51 -7.80 9.52
N HIS A 168 18.55 -6.48 9.71
CA HIS A 168 18.85 -5.50 8.65
C HIS A 168 18.01 -5.70 7.38
N SER A 169 16.81 -6.25 7.53
CA SER A 169 16.02 -6.69 6.39
C SER A 169 15.23 -5.58 5.71
N CYS A 170 14.90 -4.53 6.43
CA CYS A 170 14.13 -3.39 5.97
C CYS A 170 14.92 -2.09 6.14
N SER A 171 14.56 -1.06 5.37
CA SER A 171 15.12 0.28 5.56
C SER A 171 14.60 0.89 6.86
N GLU A 172 15.32 1.90 7.35
CA GLU A 172 14.93 2.66 8.56
C GLU A 172 13.50 3.18 8.45
N GLU A 173 13.16 3.77 7.29
CA GLU A 173 11.84 4.36 7.05
C GLU A 173 10.72 3.32 7.13
N LEU A 174 10.90 2.15 6.51
CA LEU A 174 9.89 1.09 6.53
C LEU A 174 9.72 0.48 7.93
N SER A 175 10.80 0.41 8.71
CA SER A 175 10.78 -0.19 10.03
C SER A 175 10.25 0.71 11.14
N MET A 176 10.13 2.02 10.89
CA MET A 176 9.44 2.94 11.80
C MET A 176 7.91 2.72 11.84
N HIS A 177 7.36 2.03 10.85
CA HIS A 177 5.93 1.70 10.77
C HIS A 177 5.60 0.40 11.49
N SER A 178 4.37 0.27 12.01
CA SER A 178 3.92 -1.00 12.61
C SER A 178 3.75 -2.07 11.54
N ILE A 179 4.04 -3.33 11.87
CA ILE A 179 3.90 -4.48 10.95
C ILE A 179 2.46 -4.61 10.44
N ALA A 180 1.49 -4.26 11.29
CA ALA A 180 0.08 -4.31 10.96
C ALA A 180 -0.27 -3.42 9.76
N GLU A 181 0.46 -2.33 9.54
CA GLU A 181 0.28 -1.44 8.39
C GLU A 181 0.58 -2.14 7.06
N PHE A 182 1.41 -3.20 7.10
CA PHE A 182 1.86 -3.93 5.92
C PHE A 182 1.09 -5.21 5.62
N ALA A 183 0.05 -5.50 6.40
CA ALA A 183 -0.83 -6.66 6.21
C ALA A 183 -1.91 -6.42 5.15
N ASP A 184 -2.20 -5.16 4.83
CA ASP A 184 -3.15 -4.73 3.80
C ASP A 184 -2.46 -4.68 2.43
N ASP A 185 -3.01 -5.25 1.38
CA ASP A 185 -2.44 -5.20 0.03
C ASP A 185 -2.70 -3.85 -0.70
N GLY A 186 -3.28 -2.87 -0.02
CA GLY A 186 -3.56 -1.53 -0.56
C GLY A 186 -4.92 -1.45 -1.23
N SER A 187 -5.71 -2.52 -1.16
CA SER A 187 -7.11 -2.57 -1.62
C SER A 187 -8.07 -1.74 -0.75
N GLY A 188 -7.63 -1.34 0.45
CA GLY A 188 -8.46 -0.59 1.39
C GLY A 188 -9.51 -1.43 2.12
N GLU A 189 -9.43 -2.78 2.02
CA GLU A 189 -10.32 -3.69 2.78
C GLU A 189 -9.91 -3.79 4.27
N ALA A 190 -8.68 -3.44 4.62
CA ALA A 190 -8.22 -3.33 6.01
C ALA A 190 -8.14 -1.86 6.44
N GLU A 191 -8.63 -1.54 7.65
CA GLU A 191 -8.59 -0.19 8.22
C GLU A 191 -7.14 0.29 8.45
N ARG A 192 -6.49 0.83 7.42
CA ARG A 192 -5.26 1.62 7.61
C ARG A 192 -5.61 2.98 8.20
N LYS A 193 -4.93 3.36 9.29
CA LYS A 193 -4.89 4.74 9.81
C LYS A 193 -3.73 5.51 9.18
N TYR A 194 -3.69 5.64 7.84
CA TYR A 194 -2.93 6.75 7.27
C TYR A 194 -3.59 8.04 7.67
N ARG A 195 -2.80 9.10 7.90
CA ARG A 195 -3.39 10.43 7.97
C ARG A 195 -4.02 10.71 6.61
N SER A 196 -5.34 10.81 6.60
CA SER A 196 -6.12 11.05 5.40
C SER A 196 -7.19 12.07 5.72
N GLU A 197 -7.39 13.00 4.81
CA GLU A 197 -8.63 13.76 4.76
C GLU A 197 -9.81 12.81 4.47
N PRO A 198 -11.06 13.24 4.76
CA PRO A 198 -12.25 12.49 4.38
C PRO A 198 -12.26 12.19 2.88
N VAL A 199 -12.64 10.97 2.51
CA VAL A 199 -12.73 10.55 1.11
C VAL A 199 -13.71 11.47 0.37
N PRO A 200 -13.25 12.17 -0.68
CA PRO A 200 -14.11 13.08 -1.41
C PRO A 200 -15.04 12.28 -2.35
N PRO A 201 -16.13 12.89 -2.85
CA PRO A 201 -17.01 12.24 -3.82
C PRO A 201 -16.24 11.73 -5.05
N LYS A 202 -16.70 10.62 -5.63
CA LYS A 202 -16.09 10.04 -6.84
C LYS A 202 -16.02 11.07 -7.97
N ASN A 203 -14.88 11.13 -8.65
CA ASN A 203 -14.57 12.10 -9.71
C ASN A 203 -14.61 13.58 -9.27
N SER A 204 -14.53 13.86 -7.97
CA SER A 204 -14.39 15.23 -7.48
C SER A 204 -13.09 15.85 -7.98
N LYS A 205 -13.13 17.17 -8.16
CA LYS A 205 -11.97 17.96 -8.56
C LYS A 205 -11.60 18.98 -7.49
N LYS A 206 -10.30 19.11 -7.20
CA LYS A 206 -9.70 20.15 -6.36
C LYS A 206 -8.80 20.98 -7.27
N TYR A 207 -9.03 22.29 -7.33
CA TYR A 207 -8.33 23.21 -8.24
C TYR A 207 -8.40 22.81 -9.73
N GLY A 208 -9.48 22.14 -10.17
CA GLY A 208 -9.67 21.72 -11.57
C GLY A 208 -9.07 20.35 -11.93
N LEU A 209 -8.30 19.74 -11.04
CA LEU A 209 -7.69 18.41 -11.19
C LEU A 209 -8.42 17.37 -10.34
N PHE A 210 -8.34 16.09 -10.71
CA PHE A 210 -8.94 15.00 -9.92
C PHE A 210 -8.39 14.96 -8.49
N HIS A 211 -9.27 14.95 -7.50
CA HIS A 211 -8.88 14.98 -6.10
C HIS A 211 -8.77 13.57 -5.52
N ALA A 212 -7.62 13.25 -4.94
CA ALA A 212 -7.46 12.07 -4.12
C ALA A 212 -6.91 12.43 -2.74
N VAL A 213 -7.19 11.56 -1.79
CA VAL A 213 -6.68 11.53 -0.43
C VAL A 213 -5.95 10.20 -0.23
N ALA A 214 -5.26 10.01 0.89
CA ALA A 214 -4.51 8.77 1.15
C ALA A 214 -5.39 7.52 0.97
N SER A 215 -6.61 7.56 1.53
CA SER A 215 -7.54 6.43 1.55
C SER A 215 -8.14 6.03 0.19
N ASN A 216 -8.16 6.92 -0.82
CA ASN A 216 -8.71 6.60 -2.14
C ASN A 216 -7.70 6.77 -3.29
N PHE A 217 -6.42 6.99 -2.98
CA PHE A 217 -5.37 7.20 -3.96
C PHE A 217 -5.32 6.09 -5.01
N TYR A 218 -5.39 4.84 -4.55
CA TYR A 218 -5.35 3.67 -5.42
C TYR A 218 -6.54 3.64 -6.39
N GLU A 219 -7.76 3.80 -5.88
CA GLU A 219 -8.98 3.81 -6.71
C GLU A 219 -8.93 4.93 -7.76
N VAL A 220 -8.43 6.10 -7.40
CA VAL A 220 -8.45 7.27 -8.30
C VAL A 220 -7.39 7.16 -9.40
N PHE A 221 -6.17 6.71 -9.09
CA PHE A 221 -5.01 6.81 -10.00
C PHE A 221 -4.39 5.49 -10.46
N ILE A 222 -4.61 4.40 -9.72
CA ILE A 222 -3.87 3.15 -9.93
C ILE A 222 -4.77 2.05 -10.48
N ASP A 223 -5.99 1.90 -9.93
CA ASP A 223 -6.92 0.81 -10.25
C ASP A 223 -7.23 0.67 -11.75
N ASN A 224 -7.40 1.80 -12.43
CA ASN A 224 -7.63 1.79 -13.88
C ASN A 224 -6.33 1.60 -14.66
N ALA A 225 -6.06 0.35 -15.05
CA ALA A 225 -4.89 -0.03 -15.84
C ALA A 225 -4.87 0.58 -17.26
N ASP A 226 -6.03 0.97 -17.80
CA ASP A 226 -6.20 1.48 -19.16
C ASP A 226 -6.14 3.00 -19.26
N GLU A 227 -5.72 3.71 -18.21
CA GLU A 227 -5.62 5.18 -18.17
C GLU A 227 -4.23 5.59 -17.69
N ASP A 228 -3.64 6.62 -18.29
CA ASP A 228 -2.43 7.23 -17.76
C ASP A 228 -2.80 8.21 -16.64
N SER A 229 -2.15 8.09 -15.48
CA SER A 229 -2.44 8.97 -14.34
C SER A 229 -1.23 9.81 -13.99
N VAL A 230 -1.40 11.13 -14.01
CA VAL A 230 -0.40 12.09 -13.57
C VAL A 230 -0.84 12.61 -12.23
N VAL A 231 -0.02 12.40 -11.21
CA VAL A 231 -0.33 12.78 -9.84
C VAL A 231 0.63 13.87 -9.40
N TYR A 232 0.06 15.02 -9.05
CA TYR A 232 0.77 16.07 -8.35
C TYR A 232 0.65 15.84 -6.83
N VAL A 233 1.76 15.43 -6.21
CA VAL A 233 1.92 15.42 -4.77
C VAL A 233 2.22 16.84 -4.31
N ALA A 234 1.21 17.50 -3.76
CA ALA A 234 1.20 18.93 -3.55
C ALA A 234 1.51 19.32 -2.10
N PHE A 235 2.12 20.50 -1.94
CA PHE A 235 2.37 21.15 -0.66
C PHE A 235 1.81 22.58 -0.69
N PRO A 236 0.47 22.77 -0.73
CA PRO A 236 -0.12 24.05 -1.10
C PRO A 236 0.17 25.20 -0.12
N LYS A 237 0.38 24.91 1.18
CA LYS A 237 0.69 25.96 2.18
C LYS A 237 2.19 26.21 2.30
N SER A 238 2.99 25.17 2.50
CA SER A 238 4.44 25.25 2.72
C SER A 238 5.22 25.55 1.43
N ARG A 239 4.68 25.20 0.27
CA ARG A 239 5.26 25.47 -1.07
C ARG A 239 4.26 26.21 -1.97
N ARG A 240 3.69 27.29 -1.43
CA ARG A 240 2.61 28.06 -2.07
C ARG A 240 2.96 28.56 -3.47
N ALA A 241 4.13 29.18 -3.67
CA ALA A 241 4.52 29.73 -4.97
C ALA A 241 4.61 28.62 -6.04
N PHE A 242 5.30 27.51 -5.73
CA PHE A 242 5.36 26.32 -6.58
C PHE A 242 3.96 25.84 -6.98
N HIS A 243 3.07 25.72 -6.00
CA HIS A 243 1.70 25.29 -6.24
C HIS A 243 0.95 26.26 -7.16
N GLN A 244 1.02 27.57 -6.91
CA GLN A 244 0.33 28.57 -7.74
C GLN A 244 0.85 28.59 -9.18
N SER A 245 2.17 28.47 -9.38
CA SER A 245 2.79 28.51 -10.72
C SER A 245 2.49 27.27 -11.57
N LEU A 246 2.43 26.08 -10.95
CA LEU A 246 2.26 24.81 -11.68
C LEU A 246 0.80 24.53 -12.09
N MET A 247 -0.15 24.92 -11.23
CA MET A 247 -1.57 24.57 -11.39
C MET A 247 -2.19 24.99 -12.74
N PRO A 248 -1.93 26.20 -13.28
CA PRO A 248 -2.46 26.61 -14.58
C PRO A 248 -2.03 25.67 -15.72
N ALA A 249 -0.76 25.28 -15.77
CA ALA A 249 -0.23 24.41 -16.80
C ALA A 249 -0.84 23.00 -16.73
N LEU A 250 -0.96 22.42 -15.52
CA LEU A 250 -1.61 21.12 -15.32
C LEU A 250 -3.08 21.14 -15.76
N ASN A 251 -3.82 22.17 -15.34
CA ASN A 251 -5.22 22.34 -15.75
C ASN A 251 -5.35 22.47 -17.27
N LYS A 252 -4.46 23.25 -17.90
CA LYS A 252 -4.50 23.44 -19.35
C LYS A 252 -4.25 22.14 -20.10
N VAL A 253 -3.29 21.32 -19.66
CA VAL A 253 -3.04 20.02 -20.30
C VAL A 253 -4.22 19.06 -20.10
N GLN A 254 -4.82 18.99 -18.90
CA GLN A 254 -6.04 18.19 -18.68
C GLN A 254 -7.17 18.63 -19.64
N GLU A 255 -7.38 19.94 -19.77
CA GLU A 255 -8.39 20.52 -20.67
C GLU A 255 -8.16 20.11 -22.14
N LEU A 256 -6.91 20.15 -22.60
CA LEU A 256 -6.54 19.79 -23.98
C LEU A 256 -6.83 18.31 -24.30
N PHE A 257 -6.70 17.42 -23.32
CA PHE A 257 -7.04 16.00 -23.46
C PHE A 257 -8.55 15.73 -23.35
N ASP A 258 -9.25 16.45 -22.46
CA ASP A 258 -10.70 16.26 -22.23
C ASP A 258 -11.57 16.83 -23.37
N ASN A 259 -11.12 17.93 -24.00
CA ASN A 259 -11.81 18.62 -25.09
C ASN A 259 -11.77 17.84 -26.41
N ASN A 260 -10.88 16.85 -26.55
CA ASN A 260 -10.84 15.99 -27.73
C ASN A 260 -11.56 14.66 -27.44
N PRO A 261 -12.72 14.39 -28.08
CA PRO A 261 -13.50 13.17 -27.83
C PRO A 261 -12.73 11.87 -28.05
N LYS A 262 -11.69 11.87 -28.90
CA LYS A 262 -10.88 10.68 -29.19
C LYS A 262 -9.92 10.33 -28.05
N THR A 263 -9.56 11.31 -27.22
CA THR A 263 -8.54 11.17 -26.17
C THR A 263 -9.11 11.21 -24.77
N ARG A 264 -10.42 11.44 -24.64
CA ARG A 264 -11.13 11.48 -23.36
C ARG A 264 -10.96 10.15 -22.61
N GLY A 265 -10.51 10.23 -21.36
CA GLY A 265 -10.24 9.06 -20.53
C GLY A 265 -8.90 8.35 -20.81
N TRP A 266 -8.03 8.92 -21.65
CA TRP A 266 -6.66 8.41 -21.79
C TRP A 266 -5.71 8.94 -20.73
N LEU A 267 -5.95 10.17 -20.27
CA LEU A 267 -5.11 10.89 -19.32
C LEU A 267 -5.97 11.45 -18.19
N LYS A 268 -5.55 11.15 -16.97
CA LYS A 268 -6.11 11.71 -15.74
C LYS A 268 -5.01 12.42 -14.98
N ILE A 269 -5.12 13.74 -14.85
CA ILE A 269 -4.25 14.56 -14.02
C ILE A 269 -4.98 14.86 -12.72
N GLY A 270 -4.34 14.52 -11.60
CA GLY A 270 -4.90 14.71 -10.28
C GLY A 270 -3.90 15.26 -9.28
N ILE A 271 -4.43 15.54 -8.09
CA ILE A 271 -3.72 16.15 -6.99
C ILE A 271 -4.03 15.41 -5.69
N VAL A 272 -3.00 15.29 -4.87
CA VAL A 272 -3.10 14.87 -3.47
C VAL A 272 -2.34 15.88 -2.61
N ASP A 273 -2.96 16.32 -1.51
CA ASP A 273 -2.37 17.29 -0.59
C ASP A 273 -1.54 16.56 0.48
N ALA A 274 -0.22 16.54 0.32
CA ALA A 274 0.70 15.80 1.19
C ALA A 274 0.86 16.45 2.58
N GLU A 275 0.38 17.69 2.77
CA GLU A 275 0.39 18.33 4.09
C GLU A 275 -0.67 17.73 5.02
N LEU A 276 -1.73 17.19 4.43
CA LEU A 276 -2.89 16.63 5.11
C LEU A 276 -3.06 15.12 4.91
N ASN A 277 -2.35 14.54 3.95
CA ASN A 277 -2.47 13.14 3.58
C ASN A 277 -1.10 12.47 3.52
N ASP A 278 -0.99 11.26 4.07
CA ASP A 278 0.20 10.43 3.87
C ASP A 278 0.03 9.68 2.53
N ILE A 279 0.96 9.87 1.59
CA ILE A 279 0.86 9.17 0.31
C ILE A 279 1.19 7.70 0.54
N PRO A 280 0.26 6.78 0.22
CA PRO A 280 0.50 5.38 0.50
C PRO A 280 1.76 4.93 -0.25
N PRO A 281 2.65 4.20 0.42
CA PRO A 281 3.63 3.39 -0.27
C PRO A 281 2.98 2.57 -1.41
N PRO A 282 3.71 2.24 -2.50
CA PRO A 282 5.04 2.72 -2.87
C PRO A 282 4.97 4.04 -3.66
N TYR A 283 3.78 4.65 -3.74
CA TYR A 283 3.45 5.74 -4.65
C TYR A 283 4.06 7.08 -4.23
N GLY A 284 4.42 7.24 -2.95
CA GLY A 284 5.01 8.49 -2.46
C GLY A 284 5.59 8.43 -1.04
N SER A 285 6.10 7.28 -0.59
CA SER A 285 6.78 7.16 0.71
C SER A 285 7.89 8.20 0.85
N GLY A 286 7.86 8.98 1.92
CA GLY A 286 8.94 9.92 2.26
C GLY A 286 9.01 11.17 1.38
N GLN A 287 7.98 11.49 0.60
CA GLN A 287 7.99 12.75 -0.16
C GLN A 287 7.80 13.94 0.77
N THR A 288 8.82 14.80 0.81
CA THR A 288 8.88 16.02 1.63
C THR A 288 8.85 17.30 0.78
N GLN A 289 8.75 17.13 -0.55
CA GLN A 289 8.75 18.21 -1.52
C GLN A 289 7.71 17.95 -2.62
N PRO A 290 7.22 19.00 -3.29
CA PRO A 290 6.30 18.87 -4.41
C PRO A 290 6.87 17.91 -5.45
N THR A 291 6.03 17.03 -6.00
CA THR A 291 6.50 16.07 -7.02
C THR A 291 5.38 15.77 -8.01
N LEU A 292 5.74 15.68 -9.29
CA LEU A 292 4.86 15.20 -10.34
C LEU A 292 5.26 13.77 -10.71
N SER A 293 4.30 12.85 -10.62
CA SER A 293 4.50 11.42 -10.87
C SER A 293 3.57 10.92 -11.98
N VAL A 294 4.10 10.17 -12.93
CA VAL A 294 3.34 9.54 -14.02
C VAL A 294 3.23 8.04 -13.75
N TYR A 295 2.00 7.57 -13.66
CA TYR A 295 1.61 6.17 -13.61
C TYR A 295 1.02 5.80 -14.97
N ALA A 296 1.89 5.33 -15.87
CA ALA A 296 1.51 5.03 -17.25
C ALA A 296 0.52 3.86 -17.33
N ALA A 297 -0.37 3.89 -18.32
CA ALA A 297 -1.29 2.79 -18.59
C ALA A 297 -0.51 1.48 -18.83
N GLY A 298 -0.97 0.38 -18.24
CA GLY A 298 -0.31 -0.92 -18.27
C GLY A 298 0.98 -1.07 -17.43
N ILE A 299 1.55 0.02 -16.90
CA ILE A 299 2.78 -0.01 -16.08
C ILE A 299 2.64 0.94 -14.88
N LYS A 300 1.53 0.79 -14.15
CA LYS A 300 1.22 1.58 -12.94
C LYS A 300 2.21 1.35 -11.79
N ASN A 301 2.93 0.23 -11.85
CA ASN A 301 3.91 -0.19 -10.86
C ASN A 301 5.33 0.31 -11.18
N TRP A 302 5.50 1.27 -12.09
CA TRP A 302 6.77 1.96 -12.30
C TRP A 302 6.53 3.44 -12.55
N PRO A 303 6.32 4.24 -11.48
CA PRO A 303 6.14 5.67 -11.64
C PRO A 303 7.37 6.33 -12.27
N ARG A 304 7.12 7.32 -13.13
CA ARG A 304 8.15 8.23 -13.63
C ARG A 304 7.96 9.59 -12.97
N TYR A 305 9.03 10.11 -12.39
CA TYR A 305 9.02 11.40 -11.72
C TYR A 305 9.63 12.46 -12.63
N ILE A 306 9.09 13.66 -12.59
CA ILE A 306 9.79 14.81 -13.17
C ILE A 306 10.99 15.14 -12.29
N SER A 307 12.18 15.20 -12.88
CA SER A 307 13.44 15.45 -12.15
C SER A 307 13.85 16.92 -12.13
N ASP A 308 13.38 17.69 -13.11
CA ASP A 308 13.59 19.13 -13.23
C ASP A 308 12.21 19.78 -13.21
N ASP A 309 11.75 20.13 -12.01
CA ASP A 309 10.44 20.71 -11.78
C ASP A 309 10.47 22.25 -11.84
N ASN A 310 11.65 22.85 -12.05
CA ASN A 310 11.88 24.28 -12.16
C ASN A 310 11.12 25.11 -11.10
N GLU A 311 11.09 24.63 -9.86
CA GLU A 311 10.33 25.24 -8.75
C GLU A 311 8.82 25.47 -9.07
N GLY A 312 8.24 24.62 -9.90
CA GLY A 312 6.84 24.67 -10.31
C GLY A 312 6.60 25.61 -11.51
N MET A 313 7.63 26.29 -12.00
CA MET A 313 7.58 27.13 -13.20
C MET A 313 7.66 26.27 -14.48
N LEU A 314 6.71 25.34 -14.61
CA LEU A 314 6.56 24.48 -15.77
C LEU A 314 5.49 25.02 -16.70
N THR A 315 5.80 25.05 -17.99
CA THR A 315 4.85 25.46 -19.03
C THR A 315 4.06 24.26 -19.57
N VAL A 316 3.05 24.53 -20.40
CA VAL A 316 2.32 23.48 -21.13
C VAL A 316 3.28 22.68 -22.01
N HIS A 317 4.26 23.34 -22.63
CA HIS A 317 5.31 22.68 -23.40
C HIS A 317 6.08 21.64 -22.57
N ASP A 318 6.54 22.03 -21.38
CA ASP A 318 7.38 21.16 -20.53
C ASP A 318 6.61 19.92 -20.08
N LEU A 319 5.35 20.10 -19.67
CA LEU A 319 4.47 19.00 -19.29
C LEU A 319 4.17 18.07 -20.48
N LEU A 320 3.86 18.61 -21.66
CA LEU A 320 3.62 17.79 -22.84
C LEU A 320 4.88 17.03 -23.29
N GLN A 321 6.06 17.64 -23.20
CA GLN A 321 7.33 16.98 -23.48
C GLN A 321 7.61 15.87 -22.47
N PHE A 322 7.35 16.10 -21.18
CA PHE A 322 7.47 15.09 -20.14
C PHE A 322 6.51 13.91 -20.39
N PHE A 323 5.23 14.18 -20.68
CA PHE A 323 4.23 13.15 -20.97
C PHE A 323 4.54 12.39 -22.26
N MET A 324 5.09 13.07 -23.27
CA MET A 324 5.55 12.44 -24.50
C MET A 324 6.58 11.33 -24.22
N ASN A 325 7.46 11.55 -23.25
CA ASN A 325 8.55 10.64 -22.94
C ASN A 325 8.21 9.56 -21.89
N THR A 326 7.16 9.76 -21.08
CA THR A 326 6.91 8.93 -19.90
C THR A 326 5.56 8.22 -19.87
N CYS A 327 4.54 8.73 -20.57
CA CYS A 327 3.22 8.10 -20.61
C CYS A 327 3.16 6.94 -21.62
N SER A 328 2.01 6.27 -21.68
CA SER A 328 1.72 5.25 -22.67
C SER A 328 1.75 5.79 -24.09
N LYS A 329 1.98 4.91 -25.06
CA LYS A 329 2.15 5.26 -26.49
C LYS A 329 1.07 6.22 -27.03
N ARG A 330 -0.20 6.00 -26.69
CA ARG A 330 -1.32 6.84 -27.18
C ARG A 330 -1.28 8.26 -26.62
N VAL A 331 -0.90 8.42 -25.34
CA VAL A 331 -0.72 9.74 -24.71
C VAL A 331 0.52 10.39 -25.27
N SER A 332 1.62 9.64 -25.44
CA SER A 332 2.84 10.15 -26.05
C SER A 332 2.63 10.69 -27.46
N GLU A 333 1.93 9.94 -28.31
CA GLU A 333 1.60 10.35 -29.67
C GLU A 333 0.71 11.59 -29.67
N ARG A 334 -0.29 11.66 -28.78
CA ARG A 334 -1.14 12.85 -28.68
C ARG A 334 -0.38 14.07 -28.18
N SER A 335 0.48 13.92 -27.19
CA SER A 335 1.32 15.02 -26.70
C SER A 335 2.22 15.56 -27.81
N ARG A 336 2.82 14.69 -28.62
CA ARG A 336 3.59 15.08 -29.81
C ARG A 336 2.75 15.86 -30.82
N VAL A 337 1.49 15.48 -31.04
CA VAL A 337 0.58 16.21 -31.92
C VAL A 337 0.25 17.60 -31.33
N LEU A 338 -0.09 17.68 -30.05
CA LEU A 338 -0.39 18.95 -29.37
C LEU A 338 0.80 19.93 -29.42
N LEU A 339 2.02 19.45 -29.24
CA LEU A 339 3.24 20.26 -29.37
C LEU A 339 3.41 20.89 -30.76
N ASN A 340 2.84 20.29 -31.81
CA ASN A 340 2.91 20.84 -33.17
C ASN A 340 1.67 21.66 -33.56
N GLU A 341 0.51 21.41 -32.94
CA GLU A 341 -0.76 22.07 -33.26
C GLU A 341 -0.98 23.38 -32.49
N LEU A 342 -0.46 23.48 -31.27
CA LEU A 342 -0.70 24.63 -30.40
C LEU A 342 0.18 25.83 -30.77
N SER A 343 -0.34 27.04 -30.52
CA SER A 343 0.43 28.26 -30.71
C SER A 343 1.57 28.37 -29.69
N TYR A 344 2.63 29.09 -30.06
CA TYR A 344 3.75 29.39 -29.16
C TYR A 344 3.27 30.04 -27.86
N GLU A 345 2.31 30.95 -27.95
CA GLU A 345 1.72 31.62 -26.79
C GLU A 345 1.11 30.63 -25.80
N ILE A 346 0.35 29.63 -26.26
CA ILE A 346 -0.24 28.62 -25.37
C ILE A 346 0.84 27.71 -24.77
N LEU A 347 1.80 27.28 -25.59
CA LEU A 347 2.85 26.34 -25.18
C LEU A 347 3.79 26.93 -24.14
N HIS A 348 4.15 28.19 -24.30
CA HIS A 348 5.15 28.88 -23.49
C HIS A 348 4.56 30.01 -22.65
N HIS A 349 3.25 29.99 -22.39
CA HIS A 349 2.62 30.93 -21.46
C HIS A 349 3.23 30.76 -20.06
N ARG A 350 3.68 31.87 -19.48
CA ARG A 350 4.33 31.92 -18.16
C ARG A 350 3.50 32.76 -17.22
N VAL A 351 2.74 32.09 -16.36
CA VAL A 351 1.82 32.76 -15.42
C VAL A 351 2.57 33.58 -14.36
N TRP A 352 3.88 33.34 -14.19
CA TRP A 352 4.75 34.06 -13.25
C TRP A 352 5.45 35.29 -13.84
N ASP A 353 5.40 35.51 -15.16
CA ASP A 353 6.00 36.68 -15.82
C ASP A 353 5.03 37.88 -15.88
N HIS A 354 3.75 37.65 -15.57
CA HIS A 354 2.72 38.68 -15.42
C HIS A 354 2.21 38.62 -13.97
N ASP A 355 1.81 39.74 -13.36
CA ASP A 355 1.30 39.83 -11.98
C ASP A 355 -0.07 39.10 -11.81
N GLU A 356 -0.17 37.84 -12.25
CA GLU A 356 -1.36 36.99 -12.30
C GLU A 356 -1.38 35.94 -11.16
N ILE A 357 -0.43 36.01 -10.21
CA ILE A 357 -0.30 35.13 -9.02
C ILE A 357 -0.78 35.86 -7.76
#